data_AF-A0A969HE64-F1
#
_entry.id   AF-A0A969HE64-F1
#
_cell.length_a   1.000
_cell.length_b   1.000
_cell.length_c   1.000
_cell.angle_alpha   90.00
_cell.angle_beta   90.00
_cell.angle_gamma   90.00
#
_symmetry.space_group_name_H-M   'P 1'
#
loop_
_entity.id
_entity.type
_entity.pdbx_description
1 polymer ?
#
loop_
_entity_poly.entity_id
_entity_poly.type
_entity_poly.pdbx_seq_one_letter_code
_entity_poly.pdbx_strand_id
1 'polypeptide(L)' 'MALARRYAAGERGFRLELLDLSGVDLSSLDFSEAWLRDTDFSGAMLRGCRFTGASMPGTNFGGADLSGADL' A
#
# COMPACT_ATOMS: atom_id res chain seq x y z
N MET A 1 6.47 14.53 3.45
CA MET A 1 6.60 13.98 2.07
C MET A 1 5.30 13.25 1.75
N ALA A 2 4.52 13.68 0.76
CA ALA A 2 3.21 13.09 0.47
C ALA A 2 3.34 11.93 -0.54
N LEU A 3 2.85 10.73 -0.19
CA LEU A 3 2.88 9.53 -1.05
C LEU A 3 2.31 9.80 -2.45
N ALA A 4 1.23 10.58 -2.54
CA ALA A 4 0.61 10.99 -3.80
C ALA A 4 1.58 11.73 -4.75
N ARG A 5 2.51 12.54 -4.23
CA ARG A 5 3.49 13.26 -5.07
C ARG A 5 4.51 12.31 -5.69
N ARG A 6 4.96 11.31 -4.94
CA ARG A 6 5.88 10.26 -5.42
C ARG A 6 5.20 9.42 -6.51
N TYR A 7 3.96 9.03 -6.27
CA TYR A 7 3.16 8.29 -7.26
C TYR A 7 2.95 9.09 -8.54
N ALA A 8 2.58 10.37 -8.42
CA ALA A 8 2.43 11.29 -9.56
C ALA A 8 3.75 11.51 -10.32
N ALA A 9 4.90 11.38 -9.65
CA ALA A 9 6.22 11.41 -10.27
C ALA A 9 6.63 10.08 -10.95
N GLY A 10 5.76 9.06 -10.94
CA GLY A 10 6.01 7.77 -11.58
C GLY A 10 6.70 6.73 -10.68
N GLU A 11 6.91 7.03 -9.39
CA GLU A 11 7.50 6.08 -8.45
C GLU A 11 6.52 4.93 -8.16
N ARG A 12 7.01 3.69 -8.20
CA ARG A 12 6.23 2.47 -7.94
C ARG A 12 6.89 1.52 -6.94
N GLY A 13 8.23 1.49 -6.92
CA GLY A 13 9.03 0.80 -5.90
C GLY A 13 9.00 1.53 -4.55
N PHE A 14 7.84 1.58 -3.92
CA PHE A 14 7.68 2.25 -2.64
C PHE A 14 8.46 1.54 -1.55
N ARG A 15 9.24 2.28 -0.78
CA ARG A 15 9.82 1.81 0.48
C ARG A 15 9.03 2.43 1.63
N LEU A 16 8.09 1.65 2.15
CA LEU A 16 7.23 1.96 3.29
C LEU A 16 7.55 0.93 4.37
N GLU A 17 8.20 1.38 5.43
CA GLU A 17 8.62 0.51 6.53
C GLU A 17 8.18 1.17 7.83
N LEU A 18 7.49 0.42 8.69
CA LEU A 18 7.01 0.91 9.99
C LEU A 18 6.09 2.14 9.90
N LEU A 19 5.36 2.30 8.78
CA LEU A 19 4.43 3.41 8.60
C LEU A 19 3.03 3.03 9.08
N ASP A 20 2.35 4.01 9.69
CA ASP A 20 0.91 3.95 9.93
C ASP A 20 0.17 4.58 8.74
N LEU A 21 -0.51 3.73 7.98
CA LEU A 21 -1.40 4.07 6.87
C LEU A 21 -2.82 3.56 7.17
N SER A 22 -3.16 3.37 8.45
CA SER A 22 -4.47 2.90 8.88
C SER A 22 -5.57 3.90 8.50
N GLY A 23 -6.69 3.38 8.00
CA GLY A 23 -7.85 4.18 7.57
C GLY A 23 -7.62 5.09 6.36
N VAL A 24 -6.44 5.07 5.73
CA VAL A 24 -6.12 5.93 4.58
C VAL A 24 -6.78 5.41 3.31
N ASP A 25 -7.28 6.32 2.47
CA ASP A 25 -7.69 5.97 1.11
C ASP A 25 -6.46 5.94 0.18
N LEU A 26 -6.16 4.72 -0.28
CA LEU A 26 -5.03 4.41 -1.16
C LEU A 26 -5.54 3.70 -2.43
N SER A 27 -6.83 3.81 -2.72
CA SER A 27 -7.49 3.06 -3.79
C SER A 27 -6.80 3.28 -5.15
N SER A 28 -6.70 2.20 -5.93
CA SER A 28 -6.10 2.16 -7.28
C SER A 28 -4.61 2.53 -7.36
N LEU A 29 -3.90 2.55 -6.22
CA LEU A 29 -2.45 2.71 -6.23
C LEU A 29 -1.76 1.42 -6.64
N ASP A 30 -0.67 1.60 -7.38
CA ASP A 30 0.20 0.51 -7.78
C ASP A 30 1.40 0.45 -6.81
N PHE A 31 1.36 -0.57 -5.94
CA PHE A 31 2.41 -0.97 -5.00
C PHE A 31 3.20 -2.19 -5.52
N SER A 32 3.18 -2.46 -6.82
CA SER A 32 3.97 -3.56 -7.39
C SER A 32 5.45 -3.37 -7.06
N GLU A 33 6.10 -4.46 -6.64
CA GLU A 33 7.51 -4.48 -6.19
C GLU A 33 7.81 -3.60 -4.96
N ALA A 34 6.80 -3.07 -4.28
CA ALA A 34 6.99 -2.25 -3.09
C ALA A 34 7.51 -3.07 -1.89
N TRP A 35 8.24 -2.41 -1.00
CA TRP A 35 8.64 -2.92 0.31
C TRP A 35 7.74 -2.28 1.35
N LEU A 36 6.85 -3.08 1.94
CA LEU A 36 5.78 -2.66 2.86
C LEU A 36 5.95 -3.26 4.27
N ARG A 37 7.18 -3.67 4.63
CA ARG A 37 7.50 -4.37 5.88
C ARG A 37 6.94 -3.62 7.10
N ASP A 38 6.28 -4.36 8.00
CA ASP A 38 5.76 -3.86 9.27
C ASP A 38 4.89 -2.57 9.12
N THR A 39 4.28 -2.37 7.95
CA THR A 39 3.39 -1.23 7.66
C THR A 39 1.96 -1.56 8.09
N ASP A 40 1.28 -0.62 8.73
CA ASP A 40 -0.11 -0.78 9.15
C ASP A 40 -1.06 -0.19 8.09
N PHE A 41 -1.82 -1.05 7.41
CA PHE A 41 -2.93 -0.69 6.52
C PHE A 41 -4.30 -1.02 7.14
N SER A 42 -4.40 -1.20 8.46
CA SER A 42 -5.66 -1.57 9.09
C SER A 42 -6.77 -0.54 8.78
N GLY A 43 -7.93 -1.03 8.36
CA GLY A 43 -9.05 -0.17 7.94
C GLY A 43 -8.82 0.67 6.68
N ALA A 44 -7.69 0.54 5.98
CA ALA A 44 -7.39 1.32 4.78
C ALA A 44 -8.30 0.92 3.60
N MET A 45 -8.54 1.85 2.67
CA MET A 45 -9.20 1.55 1.39
C MET A 45 -8.14 1.23 0.34
N LEU A 46 -8.05 -0.04 -0.05
CA LEU A 46 -7.06 -0.59 -0.98
C LEU A 46 -7.73 -1.15 -2.25
N ARG A 47 -8.90 -0.62 -2.60
CA ARG A 47 -9.70 -1.09 -3.74
C ARG A 47 -8.91 -0.96 -5.03
N GLY A 48 -8.79 -2.05 -5.79
CA GLY A 48 -8.10 -2.03 -7.08
C GLY A 48 -6.59 -1.79 -7.00
N CYS A 49 -5.98 -1.86 -5.82
CA CYS A 49 -4.53 -1.73 -5.68
C CYS A 49 -3.80 -2.92 -6.29
N ARG A 50 -2.58 -2.71 -6.77
CA ARG A 50 -1.68 -3.80 -7.20
C ARG A 50 -0.56 -3.97 -6.19
N PHE A 51 -0.30 -5.21 -5.79
CA PHE A 51 0.78 -5.60 -4.89
C PHE A 51 1.68 -6.68 -5.52
N THR A 52 1.59 -6.88 -6.83
CA THR A 52 2.37 -7.90 -7.55
C THR A 52 3.86 -7.77 -7.24
N GLY A 53 4.43 -8.81 -6.62
CA GLY A 53 5.85 -8.84 -6.24
C GLY A 53 6.23 -7.96 -5.03
N ALA A 54 5.25 -7.39 -4.33
CA ALA A 54 5.52 -6.61 -3.13
C ALA A 54 6.02 -7.49 -1.97
N SER A 55 6.97 -6.98 -1.20
CA SER A 55 7.43 -7.59 0.04
C SER A 55 6.64 -7.01 1.21
N MET A 56 5.76 -7.82 1.81
CA MET A 56 4.82 -7.40 2.87
C MET A 56 4.98 -8.17 4.20
N PRO A 57 6.20 -8.49 4.69
CA PRO A 57 6.34 -9.19 5.96
C PRO A 57 5.92 -8.28 7.12
N GLY A 58 5.05 -8.80 8.00
CA GLY A 58 4.56 -8.06 9.17
C GLY A 58 3.56 -6.95 8.86
N THR A 59 3.16 -6.79 7.60
CA THR A 59 2.16 -5.80 7.18
C THR A 59 0.78 -6.17 7.74
N ASN A 60 0.08 -5.20 8.33
CA ASN A 60 -1.25 -5.38 8.89
C ASN A 60 -2.33 -4.91 7.91
N PHE A 61 -3.18 -5.82 7.43
CA PHE A 61 -4.34 -5.49 6.58
C PHE A 61 -5.69 -5.63 7.32
N GLY A 62 -5.67 -5.67 8.66
CA GLY A 62 -6.86 -5.91 9.47
C GLY A 62 -7.99 -4.93 9.17
N GLY A 63 -9.11 -5.43 8.64
CA GLY A 63 -10.26 -4.60 8.28
C GLY A 63 -10.06 -3.70 7.05
N ALA A 64 -8.97 -3.85 6.30
CA ALA A 64 -8.76 -3.12 5.05
C ALA A 64 -9.72 -3.61 3.95
N ASP A 65 -10.14 -2.70 3.07
CA ASP A 65 -10.94 -3.03 1.90
C ASP A 65 -10.04 -3.33 0.70
N LEU A 66 -9.77 -4.61 0.46
CA LEU A 66 -8.96 -5.13 -0.65
C LEU A 66 -9.81 -5.50 -1.88
N SER A 67 -11.04 -5.00 -2.00
CA SER A 67 -11.92 -5.38 -3.11
C SER A 67 -11.29 -5.07 -4.47
N GLY A 68 -11.09 -6.11 -5.29
CA GLY A 68 -10.47 -5.98 -6.61
C GLY A 68 -8.97 -5.68 -6.59
N ALA A 69 -8.31 -5.76 -5.43
CA ALA A 69 -6.85 -5.70 -5.38
C ALA A 69 -6.22 -6.95 -6.01
N ASP A 70 -5.05 -6.74 -6.62
CA ASP A 70 -4.19 -7.80 -7.16
C ASP A 70 -3.04 -8.03 -6.16
N LEU A 71 -3.02 -9.19 -5.50
CA LEU A 71 -2.13 -9.51 -4.37
C LEU A 71 -0.91 -10.34 -4.79
#